data_AF-A0A925VSK2-F1
#
_entry.id   AF-A0A925VSK2-F1
#
_cell.length_a   1.000
_cell.length_b   1.000
_cell.length_c   1.000
_cell.angle_alpha   90.00
_cell.angle_beta   90.00
_cell.angle_gamma   90.00
#
_symmetry.space_group_name_H-M   'P 1'
#
loop_
_entity.id
_entity.type
_entity.pdbx_description
1 polymer ?
#
loop_
_entity_poly.entity_id
_entity_poly.type
_entity_poly.pdbx_seq_one_letter_code
_entity_poly.pdbx_strand_id
1 'polypeptide(L)'
;GCQRIGFLAGPPHLLISSQRVAGYRAALAQHGLRGRPEHLLHCDFTQENAVAQTLKLISQRPMPDGLLVVSDRIAFPAIYVLRQEGVRIPDDMAIASFNNEPYAALQTPGLTSVSQPTQQMGIESVRLLLRQLNADHEQPSLETKVLGTQLVVRESSLRNALS
;
A
#
# COMPACT_ATOMS: atom_id res chain seq x y z
N GLY A 1 -7.58 14.43 10.75
CA GLY A 1 -6.78 13.59 9.84
C GLY A 1 -5.58 13.02 10.57
N CYS A 2 -4.96 11.97 10.02
CA CYS A 2 -3.76 11.34 10.59
C CYS A 2 -2.55 12.30 10.51
N GLN A 3 -1.72 12.32 11.55
CA GLN A 3 -0.55 13.22 11.64
C GLN A 3 0.78 12.45 11.64
N ARG A 4 0.75 11.18 12.05
CA ARG A 4 1.89 10.28 12.14
C ARG A 4 1.59 9.08 11.26
N ILE A 5 1.92 9.22 9.99
CA ILE A 5 1.66 8.18 9.01
C ILE A 5 2.89 7.30 8.96
N GLY A 6 2.73 6.00 9.18
CA GLY A 6 3.73 4.98 8.94
C GLY A 6 3.53 4.28 7.61
N PHE A 7 4.54 3.52 7.20
CA PHE A 7 4.49 2.71 6.00
C PHE A 7 5.19 1.36 6.22
N LEU A 8 4.42 0.27 6.13
CA LEU A 8 4.94 -1.07 5.90
C LEU A 8 5.18 -1.27 4.39
N ALA A 9 6.40 -0.97 3.95
CA ALA A 9 6.86 -1.12 2.57
C ALA A 9 7.19 -2.59 2.24
N GLY A 10 7.38 -2.89 0.95
CA GLY A 10 7.94 -4.18 0.51
C GLY A 10 9.48 -4.15 0.48
N PRO A 11 10.15 -5.18 -0.03
CA PRO A 11 11.61 -5.20 -0.18
C PRO A 11 12.12 -3.97 -0.95
N PRO A 12 13.19 -3.30 -0.48
CA PRO A 12 13.64 -2.02 -1.05
C PRO A 12 14.20 -2.15 -2.48
N HIS A 13 14.63 -3.34 -2.89
CA HIS A 13 15.17 -3.60 -4.24
C HIS A 13 14.06 -3.75 -5.30
N LEU A 14 12.80 -3.86 -4.90
CA LEU A 14 11.68 -3.98 -5.84
C LEU A 14 11.17 -2.59 -6.24
N LEU A 15 11.04 -2.39 -7.55
CA LEU A 15 10.59 -1.13 -8.13
C LEU A 15 9.25 -0.65 -7.56
N ILE A 16 8.29 -1.57 -7.39
CA ILE A 16 6.97 -1.25 -6.81
C ILE A 16 7.07 -0.69 -5.39
N SER A 17 8.01 -1.22 -4.59
CA SER A 17 8.22 -0.77 -3.21
C SER A 17 8.85 0.62 -3.21
N SER A 18 9.93 0.82 -3.97
CA SER A 18 10.63 2.10 -4.02
C SER A 18 9.75 3.22 -4.57
N GLN A 19 8.95 2.95 -5.61
CA GLN A 19 7.99 3.92 -6.17
C GLN A 19 6.90 4.30 -5.16
N ARG A 20 6.32 3.32 -4.45
CA ARG A 20 5.32 3.60 -3.41
C ARG A 20 5.93 4.39 -2.26
N VAL A 21 7.15 4.08 -1.83
CA VAL A 21 7.86 4.83 -0.78
C VAL A 21 8.13 6.27 -1.22
N ALA A 22 8.52 6.49 -2.47
CA ALA A 22 8.69 7.82 -3.03
C ALA A 22 7.37 8.61 -3.02
N GLY A 23 6.27 8.00 -3.47
CA GLY A 23 4.94 8.62 -3.45
C GLY A 23 4.46 8.97 -2.04
N TYR A 24 4.65 8.06 -1.08
CA TYR A 24 4.37 8.31 0.34
C TYR A 24 5.16 9.51 0.88
N ARG A 25 6.47 9.57 0.64
CA ARG A 25 7.31 10.69 1.10
C ARG A 25 6.90 12.02 0.45
N ALA A 26 6.60 12.00 -0.85
CA ALA A 26 6.13 13.18 -1.57
C ALA A 26 4.80 13.70 -1.01
N ALA A 27 3.84 12.80 -0.75
CA ALA A 27 2.54 13.17 -0.18
C ALA A 27 2.68 13.78 1.22
N LEU A 28 3.56 13.25 2.07
CA LEU A 28 3.86 13.84 3.38
C LEU A 28 4.43 15.25 3.25
N ALA A 29 5.44 15.42 2.39
CA ALA A 29 6.07 16.72 2.17
C ALA A 29 5.08 17.77 1.65
N GLN A 30 4.20 17.38 0.72
CA GLN A 30 3.16 18.25 0.16
C GLN A 30 2.18 18.76 1.24
N HIS A 31 1.95 17.99 2.30
CA HIS A 31 1.05 18.36 3.39
C HIS A 31 1.78 18.87 4.64
N GLY A 32 3.09 19.15 4.54
CA GLY A 32 3.90 19.63 5.67
C GLY A 32 4.09 18.61 6.80
N LEU A 33 3.80 17.33 6.56
CA LEU A 33 4.00 16.26 7.53
C LEU A 33 5.44 15.75 7.46
N ARG A 34 6.09 15.61 8.62
CA ARG A 34 7.45 15.04 8.69
C ARG A 34 7.37 13.52 8.72
N GLY A 35 7.91 12.89 7.68
CA GLY A 35 8.14 11.44 7.68
C GLY A 35 9.16 11.06 8.74
N ARG A 36 8.82 10.08 9.57
CA ARG A 36 9.68 9.51 10.60
C ARG A 36 10.39 8.27 10.07
N PRO A 37 11.73 8.20 10.04
CA PRO A 37 12.45 7.01 9.59
C PRO A 37 12.02 5.74 10.33
N GLU A 38 11.75 5.86 11.64
CA GLU A 38 11.28 4.77 12.49
C GLU A 38 9.87 4.25 12.12
N HIS A 39 9.08 5.04 11.38
CA HIS A 39 7.75 4.65 10.91
C HIS A 39 7.74 4.05 9.50
N LEU A 40 8.90 3.94 8.83
CA LEU A 40 9.05 3.27 7.54
C LEU A 40 9.81 1.96 7.74
N LEU A 41 9.09 0.84 7.70
CA LEU A 41 9.67 -0.50 7.82
C LEU A 41 9.45 -1.28 6.53
N HIS A 42 10.36 -2.20 6.25
CA HIS A 42 10.31 -3.03 5.05
C HIS A 42 9.95 -4.47 5.41
N CYS A 43 8.94 -5.00 4.72
CA CYS A 43 8.53 -6.40 4.80
C CYS A 43 9.01 -7.21 3.59
N ASP A 44 9.15 -8.53 3.72
CA ASP A 44 9.59 -9.45 2.66
C ASP A 44 8.45 -10.20 1.94
N PHE A 45 7.21 -9.72 2.07
CA PHE A 45 5.98 -10.36 1.57
C PHE A 45 5.58 -11.69 2.25
N THR A 46 6.31 -12.13 3.28
CA THR A 46 5.87 -13.25 4.14
C THR A 46 4.95 -12.75 5.25
N GLN A 47 4.11 -13.66 5.76
CA GLN A 47 3.18 -13.34 6.85
C GLN A 47 3.93 -13.11 8.16
N GLU A 48 4.92 -13.95 8.44
CA GLU A 48 5.73 -13.91 9.66
C GLU A 48 6.47 -12.58 9.78
N ASN A 49 7.10 -12.15 8.69
CA ASN A 49 7.81 -10.88 8.65
C ASN A 49 6.83 -9.69 8.75
N ALA A 50 5.68 -9.74 8.06
CA ALA A 50 4.66 -8.70 8.17
C ALA A 50 4.18 -8.51 9.63
N VAL A 51 3.94 -9.61 10.35
CA VAL A 51 3.61 -9.59 11.78
C VAL A 51 4.74 -8.95 12.58
N ALA A 52 5.98 -9.43 12.40
CA ALA A 52 7.14 -8.92 13.13
C ALA A 52 7.39 -7.41 12.90
N GLN A 53 7.28 -6.94 11.65
CA GLN A 53 7.44 -5.52 11.33
C GLN A 53 6.27 -4.69 11.86
N THR A 54 5.05 -5.22 11.88
CA THR A 54 3.90 -4.53 12.45
C THR A 54 4.06 -4.34 13.97
N LEU A 55 4.48 -5.39 14.68
CA LEU A 55 4.81 -5.31 16.12
C LEU A 55 5.93 -4.30 16.39
N LYS A 56 6.97 -4.30 15.55
CA LYS A 56 8.05 -3.32 15.63
C LYS A 56 7.57 -1.89 15.35
N LEU A 57 6.60 -1.72 14.45
CA LEU A 57 6.03 -0.41 14.11
C LEU A 57 5.23 0.16 15.28
N ILE A 58 4.39 -0.65 15.93
CA ILE A 58 3.54 -0.18 17.02
C ILE A 58 4.28 0.05 18.33
N SER A 59 5.48 -0.53 18.48
CA SER A 59 6.36 -0.25 19.63
C SER A 59 7.06 1.11 19.54
N GLN A 60 7.04 1.76 18.36
CA GLN A 60 7.61 3.10 18.19
C GLN A 60 6.82 4.15 18.96
N ARG A 61 7.52 5.15 19.53
CA ARG A 61 6.88 6.24 20.27
C ARG A 61 7.23 7.60 19.64
N PRO A 62 6.22 8.41 19.25
CA PRO A 62 4.79 8.11 19.25
C PRO A 62 4.42 7.04 18.18
N MET A 63 3.42 6.22 18.48
CA MET A 63 2.87 5.24 17.53
C MET A 63 2.23 5.98 16.34
N PRO A 64 2.33 5.44 15.10
CA PRO A 64 1.58 5.96 13.96
C PRO A 64 0.06 5.99 14.22
N ASP A 65 -0.63 7.02 13.74
CA ASP A 65 -2.09 7.10 13.72
C ASP A 65 -2.69 6.82 12.32
N GLY A 66 -1.83 6.75 11.31
CA GLY A 66 -2.15 6.25 9.97
C GLY A 66 -1.10 5.25 9.51
N LEU A 67 -1.51 4.25 8.74
CA LEU A 67 -0.62 3.24 8.20
C LEU A 67 -0.95 3.00 6.72
N LEU A 68 0.03 3.26 5.86
CA LEU A 68 0.05 2.71 4.52
C LEU A 68 0.70 1.33 4.55
N VAL A 69 0.16 0.40 3.79
CA VAL A 69 0.72 -0.94 3.65
C VAL A 69 0.92 -1.25 2.19
N VAL A 70 2.08 -1.82 1.84
CA VAL A 70 2.48 -1.96 0.44
C VAL A 70 1.50 -2.80 -0.36
N SER A 71 0.78 -3.75 0.23
CA SER A 71 -0.25 -4.53 -0.46
C SER A 71 -1.25 -5.12 0.53
N ASP A 72 -2.42 -5.52 0.03
CA ASP A 72 -3.45 -6.21 0.81
C ASP A 72 -2.91 -7.48 1.50
N ARG A 73 -2.08 -8.27 0.80
CA ARG A 73 -1.39 -9.45 1.35
C ARG A 73 -0.59 -9.17 2.62
N ILE A 74 -0.02 -7.97 2.78
CA ILE A 74 0.69 -7.55 3.99
C ILE A 74 -0.23 -6.86 4.98
N ALA A 75 -1.26 -6.18 4.49
CA ALA A 75 -2.23 -5.51 5.34
C ALA A 75 -3.05 -6.52 6.17
N PHE A 76 -3.42 -7.68 5.63
CA PHE A 76 -4.20 -8.69 6.37
C PHE A 76 -3.51 -9.19 7.65
N PRO A 77 -2.26 -9.71 7.60
CA PRO A 77 -1.57 -10.12 8.82
C PRO A 77 -1.24 -8.93 9.74
N ALA A 78 -1.01 -7.72 9.19
CA ALA A 78 -0.83 -6.51 9.99
C ALA A 78 -2.09 -6.18 10.79
N ILE A 79 -3.27 -6.15 10.15
CA ILE A 79 -4.56 -5.92 10.80
C ILE A 79 -4.83 -6.99 11.86
N TYR A 80 -4.54 -8.25 11.54
CA TYR A 80 -4.69 -9.34 12.49
C TYR A 80 -3.89 -9.09 13.77
N VAL A 81 -2.58 -8.81 13.67
CA VAL A 81 -1.75 -8.60 14.86
C VAL A 81 -2.08 -7.29 15.58
N LEU A 82 -2.39 -6.21 14.87
CA LEU A 82 -2.84 -4.95 15.48
C LEU A 82 -4.05 -5.17 16.39
N ARG A 83 -5.02 -5.98 15.95
CA ARG A 83 -6.19 -6.33 16.75
C ARG A 83 -5.83 -7.19 17.96
N GLN A 84 -4.89 -8.13 17.83
CA GLN A 84 -4.40 -8.92 18.98
C GLN A 84 -3.75 -8.03 20.05
N GLU A 85 -3.05 -6.98 19.61
CA GLU A 85 -2.40 -5.99 20.48
C GLU A 85 -3.36 -4.90 20.98
N GLY A 86 -4.67 -5.05 20.73
CA GLY A 86 -5.71 -4.13 21.20
C GLY A 86 -5.77 -2.78 20.46
N VAL A 87 -5.05 -2.63 19.33
CA VAL A 87 -5.11 -1.41 18.51
C VAL A 87 -6.43 -1.36 17.75
N ARG A 88 -7.22 -0.31 17.98
CA ARG A 88 -8.50 -0.11 17.28
C ARG A 88 -8.25 0.47 15.90
N ILE A 89 -8.88 -0.13 14.89
CA ILE A 89 -8.83 0.33 13.50
C ILE A 89 -10.24 0.76 13.13
N PRO A 90 -10.47 2.02 12.69
CA PRO A 90 -9.47 3.06 12.39
C PRO A 90 -9.11 4.00 13.57
N ASP A 91 -9.73 3.83 14.75
CA ASP A 91 -9.72 4.84 15.81
C ASP A 91 -8.35 5.13 16.43
N ASP A 92 -7.50 4.12 16.61
CA ASP A 92 -6.12 4.32 17.04
C ASP A 92 -5.20 4.44 15.82
N MET A 93 -5.41 3.59 14.81
CA MET A 93 -4.63 3.56 13.58
C MET A 93 -5.51 3.32 12.35
N ALA A 94 -5.61 4.33 11.47
CA ALA A 94 -6.28 4.19 10.18
C ALA A 94 -5.36 3.48 9.19
N ILE A 95 -5.90 2.59 8.35
CA ILE A 95 -5.12 1.74 7.44
C ILE A 95 -5.62 1.88 6.01
N ALA A 96 -4.68 2.03 5.08
CA ALA A 96 -4.93 1.89 3.65
C ALA A 96 -3.80 1.09 2.96
N SER A 97 -4.15 0.38 1.89
CA SER A 97 -3.25 -0.52 1.17
C SER A 97 -3.38 -0.41 -0.35
N PHE A 98 -2.88 -1.41 -1.07
CA PHE A 98 -2.94 -1.50 -2.53
C PHE A 98 -3.35 -2.91 -2.97
N ASN A 99 -3.93 -2.97 -4.17
CA ASN A 99 -4.38 -4.14 -4.96
C ASN A 99 -5.89 -4.33 -5.00
N ASN A 100 -6.62 -3.93 -3.96
CA ASN A 100 -8.05 -4.17 -3.81
C ASN A 100 -8.42 -5.63 -4.12
N GLU A 101 -7.71 -6.57 -3.50
CA GLU A 101 -7.99 -8.00 -3.58
C GLU A 101 -9.44 -8.28 -3.12
N PRO A 102 -10.11 -9.33 -3.65
CA PRO A 102 -11.50 -9.61 -3.32
C PRO A 102 -11.79 -9.69 -1.81
N TYR A 103 -10.82 -10.22 -1.04
CA TYR A 103 -10.92 -10.36 0.41
C TYR A 103 -10.82 -9.04 1.17
N ALA A 104 -10.37 -7.94 0.54
CA ALA A 104 -10.27 -6.63 1.18
C ALA A 104 -11.63 -6.14 1.71
N ALA A 105 -12.72 -6.42 1.00
CA ALA A 105 -14.07 -6.06 1.42
C ALA A 105 -14.63 -6.96 2.54
N LEU A 106 -14.08 -8.17 2.72
CA LEU A 106 -14.54 -9.15 3.71
C LEU A 106 -13.81 -9.03 5.05
N GLN A 107 -12.76 -8.21 5.11
CA GLN A 107 -12.09 -7.91 6.37
C GLN A 107 -12.99 -7.11 7.30
N THR A 108 -12.74 -7.22 8.60
CA THR A 108 -13.39 -6.39 9.62
C THR A 108 -12.32 -5.63 10.40
N PRO A 109 -12.21 -4.30 10.23
CA PRO A 109 -12.95 -3.45 9.29
C PRO A 109 -12.61 -3.73 7.81
N GLY A 110 -13.49 -3.36 6.88
CA GLY A 110 -13.22 -3.48 5.45
C GLY A 110 -12.01 -2.63 5.07
N LEU A 111 -11.09 -3.21 4.29
CA LEU A 111 -9.80 -2.61 4.01
C LEU A 111 -9.88 -1.58 2.87
N THR A 112 -9.56 -0.33 3.19
CA THR A 112 -9.35 0.72 2.18
C THR A 112 -8.14 0.36 1.34
N SER A 113 -8.30 0.30 0.02
CA SER A 113 -7.23 -0.16 -0.87
C SER A 113 -7.26 0.56 -2.22
N VAL A 114 -6.07 0.87 -2.75
CA VAL A 114 -5.92 1.38 -4.12
C VAL A 114 -6.06 0.23 -5.11
N SER A 115 -7.16 0.20 -5.85
CA SER A 115 -7.38 -0.72 -6.96
C SER A 115 -6.49 -0.35 -8.15
N GLN A 116 -5.73 -1.33 -8.60
CA GLN A 116 -4.90 -1.23 -9.80
C GLN A 116 -5.57 -2.03 -10.92
N PRO A 117 -5.58 -1.54 -12.17
CA PRO A 117 -6.24 -2.22 -13.28
C PRO A 117 -5.38 -3.37 -13.81
N THR A 118 -5.09 -4.37 -12.98
CA THR A 118 -4.15 -5.46 -13.25
C THR A 118 -4.51 -6.27 -14.49
N GLN A 119 -5.80 -6.49 -14.75
CA GLN A 119 -6.27 -7.14 -15.97
C GLN A 119 -5.91 -6.32 -17.22
N GLN A 120 -6.16 -5.02 -17.18
CA GLN A 120 -5.81 -4.12 -18.28
C GLN A 120 -4.29 -4.01 -18.46
N MET A 121 -3.52 -3.99 -17.36
CA MET A 121 -2.06 -4.06 -17.41
C MET A 121 -1.58 -5.30 -18.16
N GLY A 122 -2.15 -6.47 -17.88
CA GLY A 122 -1.85 -7.71 -18.59
C GLY A 122 -2.19 -7.63 -20.08
N ILE A 123 -3.40 -7.17 -20.42
CA ILE A 123 -3.86 -6.99 -21.81
C ILE A 123 -2.91 -6.07 -22.58
N GLU A 124 -2.58 -4.91 -22.01
CA GLU A 124 -1.70 -3.93 -22.65
C GLU A 124 -0.27 -4.43 -22.78
N SER A 125 0.22 -5.19 -21.81
CA SER A 125 1.57 -5.78 -21.85
C SER A 125 1.68 -6.80 -22.99
N VAL A 126 0.69 -7.68 -23.16
CA VAL A 126 0.64 -8.63 -24.27
C VAL A 126 0.46 -7.91 -25.61
N ARG A 127 -0.40 -6.89 -25.68
CA ARG A 127 -0.58 -6.06 -26.89
C ARG A 127 0.72 -5.39 -27.31
N LEU A 128 1.51 -4.89 -26.36
CA LEU A 128 2.83 -4.31 -26.61
C LEU A 128 3.82 -5.35 -27.12
N LEU A 129 3.89 -6.51 -26.45
CA LEU A 129 4.77 -7.61 -26.85
C LEU A 129 4.47 -8.10 -28.28
N LEU A 130 3.20 -8.34 -28.61
CA LEU A 130 2.80 -8.81 -29.94
C LEU A 130 3.14 -7.80 -31.04
N ARG A 131 2.99 -6.50 -30.77
CA ARG A 131 3.43 -5.45 -31.69
C ARG A 131 4.94 -5.45 -31.91
N GLN A 132 5.71 -5.78 -30.88
CA GLN A 132 7.16 -5.87 -31.02
C GLN A 132 7.60 -7.08 -31.84
N LEU A 133 6.93 -8.22 -31.68
CA LEU A 133 7.24 -9.44 -32.42
C LEU A 133 6.89 -9.36 -33.92
N ASN A 134 5.86 -8.58 -34.26
CA ASN A 134 5.37 -8.43 -35.64
C ASN A 134 5.97 -7.22 -36.38
N ALA A 135 6.96 -6.54 -35.82
CA ALA A 135 7.61 -5.40 -36.47
C ALA A 135 8.67 -5.89 -37.47
N ASP A 136 8.41 -5.76 -38.77
CA ASP A 136 9.30 -6.16 -39.86
C ASP A 136 10.51 -5.22 -40.01
N HIS A 137 11.51 -5.39 -39.15
CA HIS A 137 12.83 -4.73 -39.19
C HIS A 137 12.91 -3.26 -38.74
N GLU A 138 11.80 -2.60 -38.40
CA GLU A 138 11.83 -1.34 -37.64
C GLU A 138 11.85 -1.65 -36.14
N GLN A 139 12.82 -1.10 -35.39
CA GLN A 139 12.79 -1.19 -33.93
C GLN A 139 11.52 -0.49 -33.43
N PRO A 140 10.57 -1.22 -32.82
CA PRO A 140 9.34 -0.62 -32.32
C PRO A 140 9.70 0.40 -31.23
N SER A 141 9.22 1.63 -31.35
CA SER A 141 9.45 2.67 -30.34
C SER A 141 9.01 2.19 -28.97
N LEU A 142 9.82 2.43 -27.94
CA LEU A 142 9.46 2.12 -26.55
C LEU A 142 8.18 2.88 -26.15
N GLU A 143 7.04 2.18 -26.11
CA GLU A 143 5.77 2.74 -25.66
C GLU A 143 5.61 2.53 -24.16
N THR A 144 5.39 3.62 -23.43
CA THR A 144 5.00 3.60 -22.02
C THR A 144 3.52 3.92 -21.90
N LYS A 145 2.75 3.02 -21.28
CA LYS A 145 1.31 3.23 -21.04
C LYS A 145 1.04 3.36 -19.54
N VAL A 146 0.47 4.50 -19.15
CA VAL A 146 0.03 4.76 -17.77
C VAL A 146 -1.46 4.45 -17.66
N LEU A 147 -1.82 3.62 -16.70
CA LEU A 147 -3.21 3.25 -16.41
C LEU A 147 -3.66 3.89 -15.09
N GLY A 148 -4.89 4.39 -15.06
CA GLY A 148 -5.45 5.03 -13.88
C GLY A 148 -5.67 4.03 -12.75
N THR A 149 -5.45 4.47 -11.51
CA THR A 149 -5.80 3.72 -10.30
C THR A 149 -7.00 4.36 -9.61
N GLN A 150 -7.70 3.59 -8.79
CA GLN A 150 -8.85 4.08 -8.03
C GLN A 150 -8.68 3.77 -6.55
N LEU A 151 -8.87 4.75 -5.68
CA LEU A 151 -8.95 4.52 -4.25
C LEU A 151 -10.34 3.98 -3.88
N VAL A 152 -10.39 2.79 -3.31
CA VAL A 152 -11.62 2.19 -2.78
C VAL A 152 -11.63 2.41 -1.27
N VAL A 153 -12.39 3.41 -0.82
CA VAL A 153 -12.50 3.78 0.60
C VAL A 153 -13.44 2.82 1.32
N ARG A 154 -13.00 2.33 2.49
CA ARG A 154 -13.74 1.43 3.39
C ARG A 154 -13.49 1.80 4.86
N GLU A 155 -14.07 1.04 5.77
CA GLU A 155 -14.10 1.31 7.21
C GLU A 155 -12.71 1.44 7.84
N SER A 156 -11.69 0.77 7.30
CA SER A 156 -10.33 0.81 7.87
C SER A 156 -9.66 2.19 7.83
N SER A 157 -10.18 3.16 7.07
CA SER A 157 -9.63 4.52 6.99
C SER A 157 -10.61 5.61 7.46
N LEU A 158 -11.87 5.26 7.72
CA LEU A 158 -12.94 6.19 8.07
C LEU A 158 -13.06 6.32 9.59
N ARG A 159 -12.27 7.21 10.20
CA ARG A 159 -12.46 7.56 11.60
C ARG A 159 -13.84 8.19 11.79
N ASN A 160 -14.64 7.66 12.71
CA ASN A 160 -15.88 8.30 13.10
C ASN A 160 -15.57 9.69 13.64
N ALA A 161 -16.14 10.72 13.02
CA ALA A 161 -16.17 12.07 13.56
C ALA A 161 -17.20 12.10 14.70
N LEU A 162 -16.90 11.43 15.81
CA LEU A 162 -17.67 11.52 17.04
C LEU A 162 -16.73 12.07 18.11
N SER A 163 -16.69 13.40 18.17
CA SER A 163 -16.36 14.18 19.36
C SER A 163 -17.57 14.26 20.26
#